data_AF-A0A091AU13-F1
#
_entry.id   AF-A0A091AU13-F1
#
_cell.length_a   1.000
_cell.length_b   1.000
_cell.length_c   1.000
_cell.angle_alpha   90.00
_cell.angle_beta   90.00
_cell.angle_gamma   90.00
#
_symmetry.space_group_name_H-M   'P 1'
#
loop_
_entity.id
_entity.type
_entity.pdbx_description
1 polymer ?
#
loop_
_entity_poly.entity_id
_entity_poly.type
_entity_poly.pdbx_seq_one_letter_code
_entity_poly.pdbx_strand_id
1 'polypeptide(L)'
;MTPVVHYPLTIYYDAHCPLCVKELGAIKDYDRHDRLRLVDCSGAEFDDPFARRAGIGAEQMMRSIHARDEAGQWFTGVDVFVLAYRQAGIESMARLWSHPWLRPLWDRLYPWVARHRMFLSRLGFTEAFDRLVRWAARRSERQAAACRDGRCELP
;
A
#
# COMPACT_ATOMS: atom_id res chain seq x y z
N MET A 1 -0.07 -2.84 18.56
CA MET A 1 -1.53 -3.05 18.35
C MET A 1 -1.82 -2.67 16.91
N THR A 2 -2.41 -3.57 16.12
CA THR A 2 -2.83 -3.25 14.76
C THR A 2 -4.02 -2.29 14.85
N PRO A 3 -4.02 -1.13 14.18
CA PRO A 3 -5.17 -0.25 14.17
C PRO A 3 -6.38 -0.98 13.57
N VAL A 4 -7.56 -0.79 14.17
CA VAL A 4 -8.81 -1.23 13.57
C VAL A 4 -9.04 -0.36 12.32
N VAL A 5 -9.33 -0.99 11.19
CA VAL A 5 -9.55 -0.31 9.90
C VAL A 5 -10.94 -0.64 9.39
N HIS A 6 -11.68 0.40 8.99
CA HIS A 6 -13.01 0.27 8.42
C HIS A 6 -12.96 0.30 6.89
N TYR A 7 -13.44 -0.75 6.24
CA TYR A 7 -13.40 -0.84 4.78
C TYR A 7 -14.64 -0.22 4.13
N PRO A 8 -14.52 0.42 2.95
CA PRO A 8 -13.36 0.40 2.06
C PRO A 8 -12.23 1.36 2.46
N LEU A 9 -10.98 0.91 2.29
CA LEU A 9 -9.79 1.73 2.46
C LEU A 9 -9.46 2.43 1.13
N THR A 10 -9.57 3.75 1.12
CA THR A 10 -9.29 4.59 -0.05
C THR A 10 -7.82 5.01 -0.02
N ILE A 11 -7.03 4.57 -0.99
CA ILE A 11 -5.60 4.85 -1.14
C ILE A 11 -5.43 5.90 -2.24
N TYR A 12 -4.81 7.02 -1.88
CA TYR A 12 -4.47 8.11 -2.79
C TYR A 12 -3.05 7.93 -3.28
N TYR A 13 -2.87 7.87 -4.60
CA TYR A 13 -1.59 7.57 -5.23
C TYR A 13 -1.31 8.43 -6.45
N ASP A 14 -0.04 8.46 -6.86
CA ASP A 14 0.42 9.14 -8.07
C ASP A 14 0.34 8.20 -9.28
N ALA A 15 -0.64 8.40 -10.16
CA ALA A 15 -0.78 7.61 -11.38
C ALA A 15 0.35 7.83 -12.41
N HIS A 16 1.11 8.92 -12.30
CA HIS A 16 2.29 9.16 -13.14
C HIS A 16 3.54 8.45 -12.63
N CYS A 17 3.49 7.82 -11.43
CA CYS A 17 4.60 7.05 -10.89
C CYS A 17 4.44 5.56 -11.25
N PRO A 18 5.26 4.99 -12.17
CA PRO A 18 5.10 3.59 -12.57
C PRO A 18 5.33 2.61 -11.41
N LEU A 19 6.11 2.99 -10.40
CA LEU A 19 6.29 2.21 -9.17
C LEU A 19 4.99 2.11 -8.37
N CYS A 20 4.35 3.24 -8.10
CA CYS A 20 3.09 3.28 -7.36
C CYS A 20 1.98 2.54 -8.11
N VAL A 21 1.88 2.75 -9.43
CA VAL A 21 0.89 2.07 -10.27
C VAL A 21 1.07 0.56 -10.25
N LYS A 22 2.30 0.05 -10.43
CA LYS A 22 2.54 -1.40 -10.44
C LYS A 22 2.32 -2.03 -9.07
N GLU A 23 2.82 -1.41 -8.00
CA GLU A 23 2.68 -1.92 -6.64
C GLU A 23 1.21 -1.96 -6.21
N LEU A 24 0.46 -0.85 -6.36
CA LEU A 24 -0.95 -0.80 -5.98
C LEU A 24 -1.82 -1.64 -6.91
N GLY A 25 -1.46 -1.73 -8.20
CA GLY A 25 -2.10 -2.65 -9.14
C GLY A 25 -1.93 -4.10 -8.73
N ALA A 26 -0.71 -4.51 -8.38
CA ALA A 26 -0.44 -5.86 -7.88
C ALA A 26 -1.25 -6.14 -6.60
N ILE A 27 -1.30 -5.21 -5.65
CA ILE A 27 -2.11 -5.36 -4.43
C ILE A 27 -3.61 -5.47 -4.78
N LYS A 28 -4.10 -4.62 -5.69
CA LYS A 28 -5.50 -4.59 -6.10
C LYS A 28 -5.91 -5.88 -6.83
N ASP A 29 -5.01 -6.50 -7.60
CA ASP A 29 -5.24 -7.79 -8.25
C ASP A 29 -5.59 -8.90 -7.23
N TYR A 30 -5.10 -8.81 -5.99
CA TYR A 30 -5.38 -9.77 -4.92
C TYR A 30 -6.47 -9.29 -3.93
N ASP A 31 -7.04 -8.11 -4.12
CA ASP A 31 -8.16 -7.58 -3.31
C ASP A 31 -9.50 -8.21 -3.73
N ARG A 32 -9.68 -9.49 -3.39
CA ARG A 32 -10.86 -10.30 -3.78
C ARG A 32 -12.20 -9.77 -3.25
N HIS A 33 -12.18 -8.94 -2.21
CA HIS A 33 -13.37 -8.39 -1.57
C HIS A 33 -13.67 -6.93 -1.96
N ASP A 34 -12.93 -6.37 -2.92
CA ASP A 34 -13.08 -4.99 -3.40
C ASP A 34 -13.06 -3.95 -2.26
N ARG A 35 -12.22 -4.21 -1.23
CA ARG A 35 -12.11 -3.37 -0.03
C ARG A 35 -11.09 -2.25 -0.18
N LEU A 36 -10.31 -2.23 -1.25
CA LEU A 36 -9.36 -1.17 -1.58
C LEU A 36 -9.91 -0.28 -2.70
N ARG A 37 -9.98 1.04 -2.47
CA ARG A 37 -10.30 2.02 -3.51
C ARG A 37 -9.03 2.77 -3.87
N LEU A 38 -8.65 2.79 -5.14
CA LEU A 38 -7.47 3.55 -5.60
C LEU A 38 -7.94 4.86 -6.22
N VAL A 39 -7.38 5.98 -5.76
CA VAL A 39 -7.70 7.33 -6.24
C VAL A 39 -6.43 8.01 -6.71
N ASP A 40 -6.43 8.48 -7.95
CA ASP A 40 -5.33 9.27 -8.49
C ASP A 40 -5.39 10.70 -7.93
N CYS A 41 -4.30 11.13 -7.29
CA CYS A 41 -4.14 12.49 -6.76
C CYS A 41 -3.07 13.31 -7.50
N SER A 42 -2.58 12.83 -8.65
CA SER A 42 -1.55 13.51 -9.45
C SER A 42 -2.09 14.60 -10.39
N GLY A 43 -3.40 14.66 -10.59
CA GLY A 43 -4.03 15.67 -11.45
C GLY A 43 -3.94 17.09 -10.87
N ALA A 44 -3.72 18.09 -11.74
CA ALA A 44 -3.68 19.50 -11.35
C ALA A 44 -5.03 20.00 -10.78
N GLU A 45 -6.13 19.34 -11.14
CA GLU A 45 -7.49 19.61 -10.68
C GLU A 45 -7.93 18.65 -9.56
N PHE A 46 -7.00 17.94 -8.91
CA PHE A 46 -7.35 17.06 -7.80
C PHE A 46 -8.00 17.86 -6.65
N ASP A 47 -9.31 17.68 -6.49
CA ASP A 47 -10.10 18.26 -5.42
C ASP A 47 -10.94 17.18 -4.73
N ASP A 48 -10.36 16.52 -3.73
CA ASP A 48 -11.08 15.59 -2.87
C ASP A 48 -11.66 16.34 -1.64
N PRO A 49 -12.98 16.27 -1.40
CA PRO A 49 -13.62 17.01 -0.31
C PRO A 49 -13.16 16.53 1.08
N PHE A 50 -12.71 15.28 1.21
CA PHE A 50 -12.23 14.74 2.48
C PHE A 50 -10.78 15.17 2.74
N ALA A 51 -9.94 15.16 1.71
CA ALA A 51 -8.59 15.72 1.76
C ALA A 51 -8.61 17.19 2.15
N ARG A 52 -9.50 17.98 1.51
CA ARG A 52 -9.69 19.40 1.81
C ARG A 52 -10.11 19.63 3.26
N ARG A 53 -11.06 18.85 3.78
CA ARG A 53 -11.49 18.92 5.19
C ARG A 53 -10.37 18.54 6.17
N ALA A 54 -9.50 17.62 5.78
CA ALA A 54 -8.34 17.21 6.56
C ALA A 54 -7.15 18.20 6.46
N GLY A 55 -7.24 19.22 5.61
CA GLY A 55 -6.14 20.15 5.34
C GLY A 55 -4.98 19.53 4.56
N ILE A 56 -5.20 18.37 3.92
CA ILE A 56 -4.18 17.67 3.12
C ILE A 56 -4.27 18.19 1.69
N GLY A 57 -3.35 19.09 1.33
CA GLY A 57 -3.25 19.61 -0.03
C GLY A 57 -2.65 18.61 -1.02
N ALA A 58 -2.83 18.87 -2.31
CA ALA A 58 -2.26 18.05 -3.39
C ALA A 58 -0.74 17.89 -3.25
N GLU A 59 -0.01 18.95 -2.88
CA GLU A 59 1.44 18.87 -2.66
C GLU A 59 1.81 17.88 -1.54
N GLN A 60 1.02 17.86 -0.46
CA GLN A 60 1.25 16.93 0.66
C GLN A 60 0.93 15.49 0.27
N MET A 61 -0.17 15.28 -0.47
CA MET A 61 -0.48 13.99 -1.09
C MET A 61 0.61 13.50 -2.05
N MET A 62 1.27 14.43 -2.75
CA MET A 62 2.38 14.10 -3.63
C MET A 62 3.69 13.80 -2.90
N ARG A 63 3.85 14.23 -1.64
CA ARG A 63 5.07 13.94 -0.84
C ARG A 63 5.08 12.54 -0.24
N SER A 64 3.92 12.00 0.09
CA SER A 64 3.78 10.67 0.69
C SER A 64 2.45 10.04 0.31
N ILE A 65 2.39 8.72 0.26
CA ILE A 65 1.14 7.99 0.05
C ILE A 65 0.21 8.24 1.23
N HIS A 66 -1.07 8.37 0.95
CA HIS A 66 -2.12 8.55 1.93
C HIS A 66 -3.19 7.49 1.73
N ALA A 67 -3.82 7.05 2.81
CA ALA A 67 -5.05 6.29 2.75
C ALA A 67 -6.05 6.81 3.78
N ARG A 68 -7.32 6.61 3.49
CA ARG A 68 -8.43 6.95 4.36
C ARG A 68 -9.41 5.80 4.43
N ASP A 69 -9.76 5.40 5.63
CA ASP A 69 -10.76 4.34 5.84
C ASP A 69 -12.19 4.90 5.85
N GLU A 70 -13.19 4.03 5.96
CA GLU A 70 -14.61 4.41 5.97
C GLU A 70 -14.97 5.26 7.21
N ALA A 71 -14.29 5.04 8.35
CA ALA A 71 -14.47 5.84 9.55
C ALA A 71 -13.86 7.26 9.43
N GLY A 72 -13.14 7.54 8.36
CA GLY A 72 -12.49 8.83 8.11
C GLY A 72 -11.10 8.94 8.74
N GLN A 73 -10.54 7.85 9.25
CA GLN A 73 -9.18 7.79 9.75
C GLN A 73 -8.17 7.83 8.60
N TRP A 74 -7.19 8.71 8.73
CA TRP A 74 -6.11 8.86 7.77
C TRP A 74 -4.87 8.08 8.17
N PHE A 75 -4.24 7.47 7.18
CA PHE A 75 -2.99 6.72 7.28
C PHE A 75 -2.00 7.28 6.26
N THR A 76 -0.72 7.27 6.58
CA THR A 76 0.32 7.87 5.73
C THR A 76 1.57 7.02 5.65
N GLY A 77 2.26 7.06 4.51
CA GLY A 77 3.57 6.41 4.36
C GLY A 77 3.51 4.89 4.46
N VAL A 78 4.42 4.32 5.25
CA VAL A 78 4.59 2.85 5.39
C VAL A 78 3.32 2.17 5.89
N ASP A 79 2.52 2.83 6.74
CA ASP A 79 1.28 2.26 7.25
C ASP A 79 0.27 1.94 6.15
N VAL A 80 0.20 2.77 5.11
CA VAL A 80 -0.70 2.54 3.98
C VAL A 80 -0.35 1.22 3.29
N PHE A 81 0.94 0.95 3.07
CA PHE A 81 1.40 -0.29 2.46
C PHE A 81 1.11 -1.49 3.35
N VAL A 82 1.40 -1.40 4.65
CA VAL A 82 1.09 -2.50 5.60
C VAL A 82 -0.39 -2.84 5.56
N LEU A 83 -1.27 -1.83 5.60
CA LEU A 83 -2.72 -2.03 5.55
C LEU A 83 -3.17 -2.61 4.20
N ALA A 84 -2.64 -2.09 3.09
CA ALA A 84 -2.98 -2.56 1.75
C ALA A 84 -2.54 -4.03 1.54
N TYR A 85 -1.31 -4.40 1.97
CA TYR A 85 -0.81 -5.77 1.90
C TYR A 85 -1.61 -6.74 2.77
N ARG A 86 -1.97 -6.35 4.00
CA ARG A 86 -2.83 -7.18 4.87
C ARG A 86 -4.19 -7.39 4.24
N GLN A 87 -4.80 -6.33 3.73
CA GLN A 87 -6.11 -6.42 3.09
C GLN A 87 -6.08 -7.32 1.84
N ALA A 88 -5.02 -7.25 1.04
CA ALA A 88 -4.81 -8.13 -0.10
C ALA A 88 -4.40 -9.58 0.29
N GLY A 89 -4.28 -9.92 1.58
CA GLY A 89 -3.90 -11.25 2.04
C GLY A 89 -2.40 -11.58 1.84
N ILE A 90 -1.55 -10.57 1.66
CA ILE A 90 -0.10 -10.70 1.46
C ILE A 90 0.61 -10.50 2.81
N GLU A 91 0.29 -11.35 3.78
CA GLU A 91 0.76 -11.22 5.17
C GLU A 91 2.28 -11.30 5.34
N SER A 92 2.98 -11.98 4.43
CA SER A 92 4.45 -12.01 4.42
C SER A 92 5.04 -10.63 4.18
N MET A 93 4.49 -9.88 3.24
CA MET A 93 4.91 -8.51 2.95
C MET A 93 4.46 -7.59 4.07
N ALA A 94 3.21 -7.68 4.52
CA ALA A 94 2.75 -6.90 5.67
C ALA A 94 3.65 -7.04 6.90
N ARG A 95 4.06 -8.27 7.24
CA ARG A 95 4.98 -8.54 8.37
C ARG A 95 6.36 -7.93 8.17
N LEU A 96 6.92 -7.99 6.96
CA LEU A 96 8.22 -7.39 6.65
C LEU A 96 8.21 -5.87 6.82
N TRP A 97 7.16 -5.21 6.32
CA TRP A 97 6.99 -3.76 6.42
C TRP A 97 6.59 -3.30 7.83
N SER A 98 5.87 -4.13 8.59
CA SER A 98 5.50 -3.85 9.98
C SER A 98 6.52 -4.34 11.02
N HIS A 99 7.67 -4.90 10.60
CA HIS A 99 8.61 -5.53 11.52
C HIS A 99 9.20 -4.47 12.47
N PRO A 100 9.12 -4.61 13.81
CA PRO A 100 9.46 -3.54 14.77
C PRO A 100 10.89 -3.00 14.62
N TRP A 101 11.83 -3.86 14.23
CA TRP A 101 13.23 -3.49 14.00
C TRP A 101 13.47 -2.80 12.65
N LEU A 102 12.72 -3.20 11.61
CA LEU A 102 12.85 -2.60 10.27
C LEU A 102 11.97 -1.36 10.12
N ARG A 103 10.94 -1.21 10.95
CA ARG A 103 10.00 -0.09 10.92
C ARG A 103 10.69 1.28 10.98
N PRO A 104 11.59 1.57 11.94
CA PRO A 104 12.30 2.85 11.97
C PRO A 104 13.22 3.05 10.75
N LEU A 105 13.70 1.96 10.14
CA LEU A 105 14.45 2.02 8.89
C LEU A 105 13.53 2.39 7.72
N TRP A 106 12.37 1.74 7.61
CA TRP A 106 11.37 2.05 6.58
C TRP A 106 10.83 3.47 6.71
N ASP A 107 10.54 3.94 7.92
CA ASP A 107 10.03 5.29 8.15
C ASP A 107 11.05 6.38 7.76
N ARG A 108 12.35 6.08 7.83
CA ARG A 108 13.43 6.96 7.34
C ARG A 108 13.71 6.81 5.85
N LEU A 109 13.67 5.59 5.34
CA LEU A 109 13.97 5.29 3.93
C LEU A 109 12.82 5.71 3.02
N TYR A 110 11.58 5.57 3.48
CA TYR A 110 10.38 5.83 2.70
C TYR A 110 10.32 7.27 2.15
N PRO A 111 10.56 8.34 2.94
CA PRO A 111 10.60 9.70 2.39
C PRO A 111 11.69 9.91 1.33
N TRP A 112 12.83 9.20 1.44
CA TRP A 112 13.89 9.25 0.44
C TRP A 112 13.46 8.55 -0.85
N VAL A 113 12.86 7.36 -0.73
CA VAL A 113 12.28 6.61 -1.86
C VAL A 113 11.16 7.40 -2.52
N ALA A 114 10.27 8.02 -1.74
CA ALA A 114 9.18 8.85 -2.26
C ALA A 114 9.69 10.05 -3.05
N ARG A 115 10.76 10.72 -2.59
CA ARG A 115 11.41 11.80 -3.36
C ARG A 115 12.11 11.28 -4.62
N HIS A 116 12.75 10.11 -4.56
CA HIS A 116 13.46 9.53 -5.70
C HIS A 116 12.60 8.57 -6.53
N ARG A 117 11.28 8.55 -6.33
CA ARG A 117 10.37 7.54 -6.92
C ARG A 117 10.47 7.46 -8.43
N MET A 118 10.61 8.60 -9.08
CA MET A 118 10.76 8.69 -10.55
C MET A 118 12.12 8.14 -11.02
N PHE A 119 13.19 8.41 -10.26
CA PHE A 119 14.52 7.89 -10.56
C PHE A 119 14.59 6.37 -10.33
N LEU A 120 14.08 5.89 -9.20
CA LEU A 120 14.00 4.45 -8.89
C LEU A 120 13.14 3.71 -9.91
N SER A 121 12.05 4.34 -10.37
CA SER A 121 11.22 3.78 -11.42
C SER A 121 11.96 3.60 -12.75
N ARG A 122 12.90 4.50 -13.07
CA ARG A 122 13.73 4.43 -14.28
C ARG A 122 14.87 3.43 -14.17
N LEU A 123 15.31 3.13 -12.94
CA LEU A 123 16.42 2.21 -12.67
C LEU A 123 16.01 0.72 -12.72
N GLY A 124 14.76 0.40 -13.06
CA GLY A 124 14.25 -0.97 -13.14
C GLY A 124 13.99 -1.63 -11.77
N PHE A 125 14.13 -0.89 -10.67
CA PHE A 125 13.77 -1.35 -9.33
C PHE A 125 12.29 -1.73 -9.25
N THR A 126 11.46 -1.04 -10.03
CA THR A 126 10.02 -1.29 -10.23
C THR A 126 9.72 -2.74 -10.57
N GLU A 127 10.48 -3.32 -11.51
CA GLU A 127 10.24 -4.68 -12.02
C GLU A 127 10.66 -5.74 -11.01
N ALA A 128 11.81 -5.54 -10.36
CA ALA A 128 12.29 -6.45 -9.33
C ALA A 128 11.36 -6.46 -8.12
N PHE A 129 10.92 -5.27 -7.69
CA PHE A 129 10.02 -5.11 -6.56
C PHE A 129 8.61 -5.64 -6.88
N ASP A 130 8.03 -5.32 -8.04
CA ASP A 130 6.74 -5.89 -8.48
C ASP A 130 6.79 -7.42 -8.54
N ARG A 131 7.86 -8.00 -9.11
CA ARG A 131 8.04 -9.46 -9.13
C ARG A 131 8.11 -10.04 -7.73
N LEU A 132 8.80 -9.38 -6.80
CA LEU A 132 8.87 -9.80 -5.40
C LEU A 132 7.49 -9.78 -4.74
N VAL A 133 6.72 -8.70 -4.92
CA VAL A 133 5.36 -8.57 -4.40
C VAL A 133 4.44 -9.65 -4.97
N ARG A 134 4.42 -9.82 -6.30
CA ARG A 134 3.63 -10.86 -6.96
C ARG A 134 4.06 -12.27 -6.57
N TRP A 135 5.35 -12.51 -6.37
CA TRP A 135 5.85 -13.79 -5.85
C TRP A 135 5.38 -14.04 -4.42
N ALA A 136 5.46 -13.03 -3.54
CA ALA A 136 4.99 -13.12 -2.17
C ALA A 136 3.48 -13.35 -2.10
N ALA A 137 2.71 -12.69 -2.97
CA ALA A 137 1.26 -12.86 -3.09
C ALA A 137 0.87 -14.25 -3.61
N ARG A 138 1.56 -14.76 -4.65
CA ARG A 138 1.36 -16.16 -5.11
C ARG A 138 1.71 -17.17 -4.02
N ARG A 139 2.71 -16.87 -3.18
CA ARG A 139 3.07 -17.73 -2.06
C ARG A 139 1.97 -17.72 -0.99
N SER A 140 1.35 -16.57 -0.69
CA SER A 140 0.25 -16.51 0.27
C SER A 140 -1.01 -17.18 -0.26
N GLU A 141 -1.33 -17.07 -1.55
CA GLU A 141 -2.41 -17.84 -2.17
C GLU A 141 -2.16 -19.35 -2.13
N ARG A 142 -0.92 -19.80 -2.39
CA ARG A 142 -0.56 -21.21 -2.24
C ARG A 142 -0.66 -21.69 -0.80
N GLN A 143 -0.30 -20.84 0.17
CA GLN A 143 -0.38 -21.16 1.58
C GLN A 143 -1.84 -21.20 2.06
N ALA A 144 -2.68 -20.28 1.57
CA ALA A 144 -4.13 -20.27 1.80
C ALA A 144 -4.85 -21.44 1.10
N ALA A 145 -4.41 -21.83 -0.10
CA ALA A 145 -4.92 -23.02 -0.80
C ALA A 145 -4.40 -24.33 -0.19
N ALA A 146 -3.24 -24.31 0.47
CA ALA A 146 -2.72 -25.42 1.25
C ALA A 146 -3.42 -25.55 2.62
N CYS A 147 -4.15 -24.53 3.06
CA CYS A 147 -5.08 -24.67 4.18
C CYS A 147 -6.30 -25.46 3.72
N ARG A 148 -6.41 -26.69 4.23
CA ARG A 148 -7.56 -27.56 4.04
C ARG A 148 -8.45 -27.45 5.29
N ASP A 149 -9.76 -27.34 5.10
CA ASP A 149 -10.77 -27.41 6.17
C ASP A 149 -10.61 -26.39 7.31
N GLY A 150 -10.31 -25.13 6.97
CA GLY A 150 -10.37 -24.01 7.91
C GLY A 150 -9.27 -23.99 8.99
N ARG A 151 -8.21 -24.79 8.85
CA ARG A 151 -7.04 -24.79 9.74
C ARG A 151 -5.81 -24.30 8.98
N CYS A 152 -5.36 -23.10 9.31
CA CYS A 152 -4.07 -22.59 8.89
C CYS A 152 -3.19 -22.44 10.15
N GLU A 153 -2.19 -23.29 10.31
CA GLU A 153 -1.10 -23.03 11.25
C GLU A 153 -0.14 -22.03 10.58
N LEU A 154 -0.26 -20.77 10.96
CA LEU A 154 0.69 -19.72 10.59
C LEU A 154 1.83 -19.71 11.61
N PRO A 155 3.11 -19.77 11.20
CA PRO A 155 4.24 -19.60 12.09
C PRO A 155 4.46 -18.13 12.49
#